data_AF-A0AA96FIW7-F1
#
_entry.id   AF-A0AA96FIW7-F1
#
_cell.length_a   1.000
_cell.length_b   1.000
_cell.length_c   1.000
_cell.angle_alpha   90.00
_cell.angle_beta   90.00
_cell.angle_gamma   90.00
#
_symmetry.space_group_name_H-M   'P 1'
#
loop_
_entity.id
_entity.type
_entity.pdbx_description
1 polymer ?
#
loop_
_entity_poly.entity_id
_entity_poly.type
_entity_poly.pdbx_seq_one_letter_code
_entity_poly.pdbx_strand_id
1 'polypeptide(L)'
;MTTPAPDDSGASAPFNALPSPLEAVPDLRAAARWMLAAFGAVGAALIGGGPLVAVGRVHGVADAFGAGVALVVALTGVSIAIWHVSRVLEPPITTPATLATPALRGLREMIDSAPAHYFGTAATSVDDLLSHRAVAVNIHRAMLSETDPSRREVWRRHLERARVNVARVAPLERWLLAMAHVYQIQAALRAARYWCLVGVALVAAGAVGFLIITGNG
;
A
#
# COMPACT_ATOMS: atom_id res chain seq x y z
N MET A 1 -8.12 55.85 -11.53
CA MET A 1 -6.93 54.98 -11.53
C MET A 1 -7.04 54.06 -10.33
N THR A 2 -7.58 52.87 -10.53
CA THR A 2 -7.65 51.80 -9.53
C THR A 2 -6.39 50.96 -9.65
N THR A 3 -5.54 51.00 -8.64
CA THR A 3 -4.38 50.11 -8.51
C THR A 3 -4.89 48.66 -8.42
N PRO A 4 -4.42 47.73 -9.26
CA PRO A 4 -4.79 46.33 -9.11
C PRO A 4 -4.22 45.79 -7.78
N ALA A 5 -4.98 44.92 -7.13
CA ALA A 5 -4.55 44.20 -5.94
C ALA A 5 -3.30 43.34 -6.27
N PRO A 6 -2.36 43.18 -5.32
CA PRO A 6 -1.23 42.30 -5.54
C PRO A 6 -1.73 40.86 -5.73
N ASP A 7 -1.23 40.19 -6.77
CA ASP A 7 -1.47 38.77 -7.00
C ASP A 7 -1.11 38.01 -5.71
N ASP A 8 -2.10 37.30 -5.15
CA ASP A 8 -1.90 36.14 -4.31
C ASP A 8 -1.21 35.06 -5.15
N SER A 9 0.04 35.32 -5.50
CA SER A 9 1.01 34.32 -5.93
C SER A 9 1.26 33.47 -4.70
N GLY A 10 0.33 32.54 -4.47
CA GLY A 10 0.40 31.52 -3.46
C GLY A 10 1.80 30.96 -3.48
N ALA A 11 2.54 31.25 -2.41
CA ALA A 11 3.75 30.54 -2.09
C ALA A 11 3.34 29.08 -1.91
N SER A 12 3.32 28.35 -3.03
CA SER A 12 3.22 26.91 -3.07
C SER A 12 4.23 26.43 -2.06
N ALA A 13 3.75 25.87 -0.95
CA ALA A 13 4.62 25.34 0.09
C ALA A 13 5.67 24.47 -0.63
N PRO A 14 6.96 24.51 -0.26
CA PRO A 14 8.03 23.83 -0.99
C PRO A 14 7.76 22.33 -1.26
N PHE A 15 6.87 21.72 -0.47
CA PHE A 15 6.37 20.35 -0.64
C PHE A 15 5.35 20.13 -1.77
N ASN A 16 4.68 21.18 -2.27
CA ASN A 16 3.83 21.12 -3.47
C ASN A 16 4.64 21.09 -4.77
N ALA A 17 5.95 21.41 -4.71
CA ALA A 17 6.84 21.44 -5.87
C ALA A 17 7.66 20.14 -6.04
N LEU A 18 7.60 19.22 -5.07
CA LEU A 18 8.24 17.91 -5.17
C LEU A 18 7.27 16.92 -5.85
N PRO A 19 7.75 16.01 -6.73
CA PRO A 19 6.92 14.96 -7.31
C PRO A 19 6.20 14.20 -6.20
N SER A 20 4.88 14.10 -6.30
CA SER A 20 4.11 13.44 -5.26
C SER A 20 4.44 11.95 -5.28
N PRO A 21 4.78 11.32 -4.14
CA PRO A 21 4.96 9.87 -4.06
C PRO A 21 3.75 9.09 -4.61
N LEU A 22 2.56 9.72 -4.58
CA LEU A 22 1.33 9.15 -5.09
C LEU A 22 1.31 8.96 -6.60
N GLU A 23 2.18 9.64 -7.36
CA GLU A 23 2.31 9.46 -8.81
C GLU A 23 2.76 8.04 -9.19
N ALA A 24 3.42 7.32 -8.29
CA ALA A 24 3.79 5.92 -8.50
C ALA A 24 2.60 4.95 -8.34
N VAL A 25 1.50 5.36 -7.68
CA VAL A 25 0.38 4.47 -7.36
C VAL A 25 -0.34 3.96 -8.63
N PRO A 26 -0.67 4.81 -9.63
CA PRO A 26 -1.25 4.35 -10.88
C PRO A 26 -0.42 3.28 -11.59
N ASP A 27 0.89 3.45 -11.65
CA ASP A 27 1.81 2.50 -12.30
C ASP A 27 1.85 1.16 -11.56
N LEU A 28 1.93 1.19 -10.23
CA LEU A 28 1.90 -0.03 -9.40
C LEU A 28 0.58 -0.78 -9.57
N ARG A 29 -0.56 -0.06 -9.63
CA ARG A 29 -1.89 -0.65 -9.88
C ARG A 29 -2.05 -1.13 -11.32
N ALA A 30 -1.46 -0.45 -12.30
CA ALA A 30 -1.44 -0.91 -13.68
C ALA A 30 -0.69 -2.24 -13.79
N ALA A 31 0.48 -2.35 -13.17
CA ALA A 31 1.24 -3.60 -13.11
C ALA A 31 0.42 -4.72 -12.44
N ALA A 32 -0.28 -4.44 -11.33
CA ALA A 32 -1.15 -5.41 -10.69
C ALA A 32 -2.30 -5.89 -11.60
N ARG A 33 -2.97 -4.99 -12.31
CA ARG A 33 -4.03 -5.34 -13.28
C ARG A 33 -3.50 -6.23 -14.41
N TRP A 34 -2.32 -5.92 -14.95
CA TRP A 34 -1.71 -6.74 -16.00
C TRP A 34 -1.31 -8.13 -15.51
N MET A 35 -0.80 -8.26 -14.30
CA MET A 35 -0.55 -9.58 -13.70
C MET A 35 -1.85 -10.38 -13.54
N LEU A 36 -2.92 -9.75 -13.05
CA LEU A 36 -4.22 -10.40 -12.88
C LEU A 36 -4.81 -10.86 -14.22
N ALA A 37 -4.69 -10.04 -15.26
CA ALA A 37 -5.09 -10.40 -16.63
C ALA A 37 -4.28 -11.60 -17.17
N ALA A 38 -2.96 -11.60 -16.96
CA ALA A 38 -2.09 -12.69 -17.40
C ALA A 38 -2.43 -14.03 -16.71
N PHE A 39 -2.57 -14.03 -15.38
CA PHE A 39 -2.97 -15.24 -14.64
C PHE A 39 -4.39 -15.68 -14.97
N GLY A 40 -5.31 -14.73 -15.20
CA GLY A 40 -6.65 -15.02 -15.71
C GLY A 40 -6.62 -15.72 -17.06
N ALA A 41 -5.77 -15.27 -17.99
CA ALA A 41 -5.59 -15.91 -19.29
C ALA A 41 -5.02 -17.34 -19.16
N VAL A 42 -4.02 -17.55 -18.28
CA VAL A 42 -3.47 -18.88 -17.99
C VAL A 42 -4.55 -19.80 -17.40
N GLY A 43 -5.35 -19.32 -16.44
CA GLY A 43 -6.46 -20.09 -15.88
C GLY A 43 -7.50 -20.47 -16.93
N ALA A 44 -7.89 -19.53 -17.78
CA ALA A 44 -8.82 -19.80 -18.88
C ALA A 44 -8.28 -20.83 -19.87
N ALA A 45 -6.98 -20.75 -20.21
CA ALA A 45 -6.32 -21.72 -21.08
C ALA A 45 -6.27 -23.12 -20.45
N LEU A 46 -6.03 -23.24 -19.13
CA LEU A 46 -6.04 -24.52 -18.43
C LEU A 46 -7.43 -25.16 -18.43
N ILE A 47 -8.47 -24.39 -18.13
CA ILE A 47 -9.86 -24.87 -18.10
C ILE A 47 -10.35 -25.25 -19.50
N GLY A 48 -10.03 -24.45 -20.52
CA GLY A 48 -10.45 -24.71 -21.89
C GLY A 48 -9.63 -25.79 -22.60
N GLY A 49 -8.30 -25.77 -22.45
CA GLY A 49 -7.38 -26.61 -23.22
C GLY A 49 -7.11 -27.98 -22.63
N GLY A 50 -7.03 -28.10 -21.30
CA GLY A 50 -6.69 -29.38 -20.63
C GLY A 50 -7.65 -30.52 -20.98
N PRO A 51 -8.98 -30.34 -20.82
CA PRO A 51 -9.95 -31.36 -21.17
C PRO A 51 -9.92 -31.73 -22.67
N LEU A 52 -9.75 -30.75 -23.56
CA LEU A 52 -9.73 -30.99 -25.01
C LEU A 52 -8.54 -31.87 -25.44
N VAL A 53 -7.39 -31.71 -24.81
CA VAL A 53 -6.19 -32.52 -25.10
C VAL A 53 -6.29 -33.94 -24.52
N ALA A 54 -7.05 -34.11 -23.43
CA ALA A 54 -7.20 -35.39 -22.74
C ALA A 54 -8.15 -36.39 -23.43
N VAL A 55 -9.12 -35.91 -24.22
CA VAL A 55 -10.27 -36.69 -24.75
C VAL A 55 -9.88 -37.91 -25.62
N GLY A 56 -8.62 -38.06 -26.04
CA GLY A 56 -8.15 -39.22 -26.81
C GLY A 56 -6.94 -39.97 -26.23
N ARG A 57 -6.47 -39.62 -25.02
CA ARG A 57 -5.22 -40.18 -24.45
C ARG A 57 -5.38 -40.83 -23.08
N VAL A 58 -6.56 -40.74 -22.49
CA VAL A 58 -6.82 -41.25 -21.14
C VAL A 58 -7.49 -42.62 -21.26
N HIS A 59 -6.71 -43.68 -21.09
CA HIS A 59 -7.15 -45.06 -21.27
C HIS A 59 -7.58 -45.76 -19.96
N GLY A 60 -7.69 -45.03 -18.85
CA GLY A 60 -8.13 -45.59 -17.56
C GLY A 60 -8.54 -44.56 -16.51
N VAL A 61 -9.26 -45.03 -15.49
CA VAL A 61 -9.74 -44.20 -14.36
C VAL A 61 -8.57 -43.62 -13.56
N ALA A 62 -7.47 -44.36 -13.42
CA ALA A 62 -6.27 -43.91 -12.73
C ALA A 62 -5.59 -42.72 -13.44
N ASP A 63 -5.48 -42.77 -14.77
CA ASP A 63 -4.90 -41.69 -15.58
C ASP A 63 -5.81 -40.46 -15.59
N ALA A 64 -7.13 -40.66 -15.67
CA ALA A 64 -8.12 -39.59 -15.56
C ALA A 64 -8.01 -38.86 -14.21
N PHE A 65 -7.90 -39.62 -13.12
CA PHE A 65 -7.74 -39.07 -11.78
C PHE A 65 -6.42 -38.32 -11.65
N GLY A 66 -5.31 -38.90 -12.12
CA GLY A 66 -3.99 -38.26 -12.09
C GLY A 66 -3.95 -36.95 -12.88
N ALA A 67 -4.51 -36.94 -14.10
CA ALA A 67 -4.61 -35.73 -14.92
C ALA A 67 -5.50 -34.67 -14.25
N GLY A 68 -6.58 -35.08 -13.58
CA GLY A 68 -7.43 -34.22 -12.77
C GLY A 68 -6.67 -33.58 -11.60
N VAL A 69 -5.90 -34.37 -10.84
CA VAL A 69 -5.06 -33.86 -9.74
C VAL A 69 -4.04 -32.85 -10.27
N ALA A 70 -3.38 -33.15 -11.38
CA ALA A 70 -2.40 -32.26 -12.00
C ALA A 70 -3.03 -30.92 -12.43
N LEU A 71 -4.25 -30.95 -12.98
CA LEU A 71 -5.02 -29.76 -13.32
C LEU A 71 -5.40 -28.94 -12.06
N VAL A 72 -5.84 -29.59 -10.99
CA VAL A 72 -6.17 -28.92 -9.72
C VAL A 72 -4.94 -28.22 -9.12
N VAL A 73 -3.76 -28.84 -9.19
CA VAL A 73 -2.49 -28.22 -8.74
C VAL A 73 -2.20 -26.96 -9.55
N ALA A 74 -2.33 -27.01 -10.88
CA ALA A 74 -2.10 -25.86 -11.73
C ALA A 74 -3.10 -24.72 -11.45
N LEU A 75 -4.39 -25.04 -11.32
CA LEU A 75 -5.43 -24.06 -10.99
C LEU A 75 -5.22 -23.44 -9.61
N THR A 76 -4.78 -24.23 -8.62
CA THR A 76 -4.41 -23.73 -7.29
C THR A 76 -3.31 -22.67 -7.39
N GLY A 77 -2.29 -22.90 -8.23
CA GLY A 77 -1.24 -21.92 -8.51
C GLY A 77 -1.78 -20.61 -9.06
N VAL A 78 -2.70 -20.67 -10.02
CA VAL A 78 -3.38 -19.50 -10.58
C VAL A 78 -4.21 -18.78 -9.52
N SER A 79 -5.01 -19.49 -8.72
CA SER A 79 -5.85 -18.91 -7.67
C SER A 79 -5.04 -18.19 -6.60
N ILE A 80 -3.92 -18.77 -6.14
CA ILE A 80 -3.02 -18.15 -5.16
C ILE A 80 -2.43 -16.85 -5.74
N ALA A 81 -1.96 -16.87 -6.99
CA ALA A 81 -1.40 -15.69 -7.64
C ALA A 81 -2.45 -14.57 -7.75
N ILE A 82 -3.66 -14.90 -8.23
CA ILE A 82 -4.76 -13.92 -8.35
C ILE A 82 -5.14 -13.34 -6.98
N TRP A 83 -5.28 -14.18 -5.95
CA TRP A 83 -5.62 -13.73 -4.59
C TRP A 83 -4.60 -12.74 -4.02
N HIS A 84 -3.31 -13.00 -4.23
CA HIS A 84 -2.27 -12.08 -3.73
C HIS A 84 -2.17 -10.80 -4.55
N VAL A 85 -2.40 -10.86 -5.86
CA VAL A 85 -2.42 -9.68 -6.72
C VAL A 85 -3.66 -8.81 -6.46
N SER A 86 -4.82 -9.39 -6.17
CA SER A 86 -6.05 -8.63 -5.88
C SER A 86 -5.91 -7.76 -4.62
N ARG A 87 -5.16 -8.23 -3.61
CA ARG A 87 -4.85 -7.45 -2.40
C ARG A 87 -4.05 -6.18 -2.67
N VAL A 88 -3.34 -6.08 -3.80
CA VAL A 88 -2.64 -4.84 -4.21
C VAL A 88 -3.64 -3.78 -4.69
N LEU A 89 -4.81 -4.20 -5.17
CA LEU A 89 -5.86 -3.31 -5.67
C LEU A 89 -6.78 -2.80 -4.55
N GLU A 90 -6.82 -3.50 -3.42
CA GLU A 90 -7.57 -3.05 -2.23
C GLU A 90 -6.88 -1.81 -1.63
N PRO A 91 -7.58 -0.67 -1.52
CA PRO A 91 -6.98 0.55 -0.99
C PRO A 91 -6.76 0.42 0.52
N PRO A 92 -5.51 0.43 1.02
CA PRO A 92 -5.29 0.46 2.46
C PRO A 92 -5.68 1.82 3.01
N ILE A 93 -6.42 1.84 4.13
CA ILE A 93 -6.69 3.06 4.87
C ILE A 93 -5.45 3.41 5.67
N THR A 94 -4.66 4.36 5.18
CA THR A 94 -3.45 4.84 5.86
C THR A 94 -3.83 5.96 6.83
N THR A 95 -3.64 5.69 8.12
CA THR A 95 -3.89 6.66 9.21
C THR A 95 -2.60 6.88 10.01
N PRO A 96 -2.51 7.93 10.84
CA PRO A 96 -1.40 8.09 11.77
C PRO A 96 -1.17 6.86 12.67
N ALA A 97 -2.23 6.18 13.10
CA ALA A 97 -2.12 4.95 13.88
C ALA A 97 -1.45 3.81 13.10
N THR A 98 -1.58 3.81 11.78
CA THR A 98 -0.98 2.79 10.91
C THR A 98 0.54 2.87 10.93
N LEU A 99 1.14 4.06 11.11
CA LEU A 99 2.59 4.27 11.20
C LEU A 99 3.22 3.55 12.41
N ALA A 100 2.44 3.26 13.46
CA ALA A 100 2.91 2.49 14.60
C ALA A 100 2.95 0.97 14.36
N THR A 101 2.36 0.48 13.27
CA THR A 101 2.31 -0.96 12.99
C THR A 101 3.66 -1.54 12.56
N PRO A 102 3.93 -2.84 12.83
CA PRO A 102 5.18 -3.50 12.40
C PRO A 102 5.45 -3.40 10.89
N ALA A 103 4.39 -3.33 10.07
CA ALA A 103 4.50 -3.27 8.61
C ALA A 103 5.22 -2.00 8.10
N LEU A 104 5.15 -0.90 8.87
CA LEU A 104 5.79 0.38 8.53
C LEU A 104 7.06 0.65 9.34
N ARG A 105 7.52 -0.33 10.13
CA ARG A 105 8.72 -0.19 10.96
C ARG A 105 9.94 0.22 10.15
N GLY A 106 10.19 -0.44 9.01
CA GLY A 106 11.35 -0.12 8.16
C GLY A 106 11.29 1.28 7.57
N LEU A 107 10.10 1.79 7.23
CA LEU A 107 9.93 3.17 6.79
C LEU A 107 10.23 4.15 7.93
N ARG A 108 9.70 3.88 9.12
CA ARG A 108 9.94 4.70 10.30
C ARG A 108 11.41 4.73 10.69
N GLU A 109 12.07 3.57 10.79
CA GLU A 109 13.49 3.46 11.12
C GLU A 109 14.36 4.22 10.11
N MET A 110 14.05 4.13 8.81
CA MET A 110 14.74 4.90 7.78
C MET A 110 14.57 6.42 7.99
N ILE A 111 13.36 6.89 8.27
CA ILE A 111 13.10 8.32 8.49
C ILE A 111 13.77 8.80 9.79
N ASP A 112 13.62 8.05 10.88
CA ASP A 112 14.16 8.37 12.19
C ASP A 112 15.69 8.25 12.25
N SER A 113 16.33 7.56 11.29
CA SER A 113 17.80 7.56 11.16
C SER A 113 18.37 8.90 10.69
N ALA A 114 17.58 9.71 9.98
CA ALA A 114 18.00 11.00 9.47
C ALA A 114 16.83 12.01 9.37
N PRO A 115 16.17 12.34 10.50
CA PRO A 115 14.91 13.08 10.53
C PRO A 115 15.05 14.50 9.93
N ALA A 116 16.22 15.12 10.10
CA ALA A 116 16.51 16.44 9.55
C ALA A 116 16.46 16.50 8.02
N HIS A 117 16.71 15.39 7.31
CA HIS A 117 16.59 15.34 5.85
C HIS A 117 15.14 15.31 5.37
N TYR A 118 14.21 14.83 6.21
CA TYR A 118 12.80 14.70 5.88
C TYR A 118 11.95 15.84 6.42
N PHE A 119 12.21 16.26 7.66
CA PHE A 119 11.39 17.23 8.39
C PHE A 119 12.10 18.58 8.61
N GLY A 120 13.38 18.69 8.26
CA GLY A 120 14.18 19.88 8.56
C GLY A 120 14.26 20.11 10.06
N THR A 121 13.87 21.31 10.50
CA THR A 121 13.80 21.68 11.92
C THR A 121 12.42 21.49 12.53
N ALA A 122 11.46 20.95 11.78
CA ALA A 122 10.06 20.87 12.20
C ALA A 122 9.80 19.71 13.19
N ALA A 123 10.55 18.61 13.10
CA ALA A 123 10.41 17.46 13.97
C ALA A 123 11.73 16.66 14.04
N THR A 124 11.95 16.00 15.18
CA THR A 124 13.13 15.16 15.45
C THR A 124 12.87 13.66 15.24
N SER A 125 11.62 13.26 15.05
CA SER A 125 11.20 11.90 14.74
C SER A 125 9.79 11.89 14.14
N VAL A 126 9.36 10.75 13.61
CA VAL A 126 7.96 10.55 13.19
C VAL A 126 6.99 10.76 14.35
N ASP A 127 7.30 10.23 15.53
CA ASP A 127 6.42 10.35 16.70
C ASP A 127 6.32 11.80 17.19
N ASP A 128 7.43 12.54 17.17
CA ASP A 128 7.46 13.98 17.49
C ASP A 128 6.55 14.77 16.54
N LEU A 129 6.62 14.50 15.24
CA LEU A 129 5.76 15.12 14.23
C LEU A 129 4.26 14.88 14.51
N LEU A 130 3.89 13.63 14.84
CA LEU A 130 2.50 13.25 15.11
C LEU A 130 1.99 13.78 16.46
N SER A 131 2.88 14.06 17.41
CA SER A 131 2.54 14.53 18.75
C SER A 131 1.88 15.92 18.75
N HIS A 132 2.21 16.80 17.79
CA HIS A 132 1.74 18.19 17.77
C HIS A 132 0.20 18.31 17.81
N ARG A 133 -0.51 17.42 17.13
CA ARG A 133 -1.98 17.42 17.11
C ARG A 133 -2.56 16.97 18.45
N ALA A 134 -1.96 15.95 19.07
CA ALA A 134 -2.36 15.49 20.40
C ALA A 134 -2.13 16.56 21.46
N VAL A 135 -1.00 17.28 21.39
CA VAL A 135 -0.68 18.41 22.28
C VAL A 135 -1.73 19.52 22.14
N ALA A 136 -2.09 19.92 20.92
CA ALA A 136 -3.11 20.95 20.70
C ALA A 136 -4.49 20.54 21.26
N VAL A 137 -4.89 19.27 21.09
CA VAL A 137 -6.14 18.73 21.65
C VAL A 137 -6.11 18.72 23.17
N ASN A 138 -5.01 18.31 23.78
CA ASN A 138 -4.85 18.29 25.24
C ASN A 138 -4.89 19.70 25.84
N ILE A 139 -4.23 20.68 25.21
CA ILE A 139 -4.29 22.10 25.60
C ILE A 139 -5.72 22.63 25.48
N HIS A 140 -6.42 22.31 24.38
CA HIS A 140 -7.80 22.75 24.20
C HIS A 140 -8.73 22.16 25.27
N ARG A 141 -8.56 20.87 25.62
CA ARG A 141 -9.30 20.22 26.69
C ARG A 141 -9.01 20.88 28.05
N ALA A 142 -7.74 21.15 28.36
CA ALA A 142 -7.34 21.83 29.59
C ALA A 142 -7.94 23.24 29.71
N MET A 143 -7.98 23.99 28.60
CA MET A 143 -8.61 25.31 28.52
C MET A 143 -10.11 25.27 28.84
N LEU A 144 -10.83 24.26 28.35
CA LEU A 144 -12.27 24.10 28.59
C LEU A 144 -12.59 23.74 30.05
N SER A 145 -11.70 22.98 30.71
CA SER A 145 -11.84 22.65 32.13
C SER A 145 -11.41 23.78 33.09
N GLU A 146 -10.70 24.79 32.60
CA GLU A 146 -10.18 25.87 33.44
C GLU A 146 -11.27 26.89 33.81
N THR A 147 -11.47 27.11 35.11
CA THR A 147 -12.50 28.03 35.63
C THR A 147 -11.96 29.45 35.83
N ASP A 148 -10.67 29.60 36.11
CA ASP A 148 -10.03 30.90 36.31
C ASP A 148 -9.83 31.67 34.98
N PRO A 149 -10.41 32.87 34.82
CA PRO A 149 -10.26 33.67 33.61
C PRO A 149 -8.81 34.01 33.24
N SER A 150 -7.95 34.24 34.24
CA SER A 150 -6.56 34.63 34.02
C SER A 150 -5.72 33.45 33.48
N ARG A 151 -5.92 32.26 34.05
CA ARG A 151 -5.31 31.01 33.56
C ARG A 151 -5.86 30.59 32.21
N ARG A 152 -7.14 30.82 31.95
CA ARG A 152 -7.76 30.56 30.64
C ARG A 152 -7.11 31.39 29.54
N GLU A 153 -6.70 32.63 29.82
CA GLU A 153 -5.95 33.46 28.86
C GLU A 153 -4.57 32.88 28.54
N VAL A 154 -3.88 32.36 29.56
CA VAL A 154 -2.60 31.66 29.37
C VAL A 154 -2.79 30.45 28.45
N TRP A 155 -3.80 29.61 28.74
CA TRP A 155 -4.15 28.47 27.90
C TRP A 155 -4.50 28.86 26.46
N ARG A 156 -5.23 29.96 26.26
CA ARG A 156 -5.55 30.47 24.92
C ARG A 156 -4.29 30.79 24.13
N ARG A 157 -3.33 31.50 24.74
CA ARG A 157 -2.03 31.79 24.11
C ARG A 157 -1.20 30.54 23.82
N HIS A 158 -1.28 29.50 24.64
CA HIS A 158 -0.65 28.20 24.34
C HIS A 158 -1.35 27.48 23.19
N LEU A 159 -2.68 27.50 23.15
CA LEU A 159 -3.46 26.88 22.08
C LEU A 159 -3.19 27.54 20.73
N GLU A 160 -3.08 28.86 20.69
CA GLU A 160 -2.76 29.60 19.47
C GLU A 160 -1.38 29.22 18.92
N ARG A 161 -0.36 29.17 19.78
CA ARG A 161 0.97 28.64 19.41
C ARG A 161 0.92 27.19 18.93
N ALA A 162 0.17 26.33 19.63
CA ALA A 162 0.01 24.93 19.23
C ALA A 162 -0.69 24.80 17.87
N ARG A 163 -1.71 25.62 17.58
CA ARG A 163 -2.39 25.65 16.28
C ARG A 163 -1.47 26.09 15.15
N VAL A 164 -0.65 27.12 15.38
CA VAL A 164 0.36 27.55 14.40
C VAL A 164 1.36 26.43 14.12
N ASN A 165 1.83 25.74 15.16
CA ASN A 165 2.73 24.59 15.00
C ASN A 165 2.07 23.45 14.21
N VAL A 166 0.82 23.09 14.55
CA VAL A 166 0.04 22.09 13.80
C VAL A 166 -0.12 22.48 12.34
N ALA A 167 -0.46 23.75 12.05
CA ALA A 167 -0.59 24.24 10.69
C ALA A 167 0.74 24.14 9.91
N ARG A 168 1.87 24.39 10.59
CA ARG A 168 3.22 24.30 10.01
C ARG A 168 3.61 22.88 9.65
N VAL A 169 3.26 21.90 10.48
CA VAL A 169 3.63 20.49 10.26
C VAL A 169 2.60 19.70 9.45
N ALA A 170 1.37 20.20 9.28
CA ALA A 170 0.32 19.51 8.53
C ALA A 170 0.71 19.08 7.09
N PRO A 171 1.49 19.85 6.31
CA PRO A 171 1.98 19.38 5.01
C PRO A 171 2.92 18.17 5.13
N LEU A 172 3.80 18.15 6.14
CA LEU A 172 4.72 17.04 6.41
C LEU A 172 3.95 15.78 6.83
N GLU A 173 2.92 15.93 7.67
CA GLU A 173 2.04 14.83 8.06
C GLU A 173 1.34 14.21 6.84
N ARG A 174 0.77 15.05 5.94
CA ARG A 174 0.14 14.57 4.71
C ARG A 174 1.13 13.87 3.79
N TRP A 175 2.33 14.42 3.63
CA TRP A 175 3.40 13.81 2.85
C TRP A 175 3.82 12.46 3.44
N LEU A 176 3.97 12.37 4.77
CA LEU A 176 4.33 11.13 5.46
C LEU A 176 3.25 10.06 5.27
N LEU A 177 1.97 10.42 5.39
CA LEU A 177 0.86 9.50 5.14
C LEU A 177 0.81 9.02 3.68
N ALA A 178 1.08 9.92 2.72
CA ALA A 178 1.19 9.55 1.31
C ALA A 178 2.35 8.58 1.07
N MET A 179 3.53 8.84 1.66
CA MET A 179 4.69 7.96 1.57
C MET A 179 4.42 6.59 2.20
N ALA A 180 3.78 6.56 3.37
CA ALA A 180 3.37 5.33 4.03
C ALA A 180 2.39 4.51 3.18
N HIS A 181 1.44 5.17 2.52
CA HIS A 181 0.51 4.52 1.60
C HIS A 181 1.25 3.84 0.43
N VAL A 182 2.19 4.56 -0.20
CA VAL A 182 3.00 4.02 -1.30
C VAL A 182 3.86 2.85 -0.82
N TYR A 183 4.48 2.97 0.35
CA TYR A 183 5.29 1.91 0.94
C TYR A 183 4.47 0.63 1.17
N GLN A 184 3.24 0.77 1.66
CA GLN A 184 2.31 -0.37 1.82
C GLN A 184 2.00 -1.06 0.49
N ILE A 185 1.71 -0.30 -0.56
CA ILE A 185 1.45 -0.84 -1.89
C ILE A 185 2.69 -1.54 -2.45
N GLN A 186 3.87 -0.95 -2.29
CA GLN A 186 5.13 -1.57 -2.73
C GLN A 186 5.43 -2.87 -1.98
N ALA A 187 5.20 -2.91 -0.66
CA ALA A 187 5.35 -4.10 0.15
C ALA A 187 4.37 -5.21 -0.28
N ALA A 188 3.10 -4.85 -0.49
CA ALA A 188 2.08 -5.77 -1.01
C ALA A 188 2.45 -6.31 -2.39
N LEU A 189 2.94 -5.45 -3.29
CA LEU A 189 3.38 -5.85 -4.63
C LEU A 189 4.60 -6.79 -4.57
N ARG A 190 5.56 -6.53 -3.68
CA ARG A 190 6.73 -7.38 -3.49
C ARG A 190 6.32 -8.77 -2.99
N ALA A 191 5.40 -8.83 -2.03
CA ALA A 191 4.82 -10.09 -1.58
C ALA A 191 4.05 -10.79 -2.71
N ALA A 192 3.24 -10.06 -3.48
CA ALA A 192 2.49 -10.61 -4.61
C ALA A 192 3.42 -11.23 -5.66
N ARG A 193 4.55 -10.57 -6.00
CA ARG A 193 5.55 -11.12 -6.93
C ARG A 193 6.11 -12.46 -6.46
N TYR A 194 6.39 -12.60 -5.18
CA TYR A 194 6.83 -13.88 -4.62
C TYR A 194 5.78 -14.97 -4.81
N TRP A 195 4.51 -14.68 -4.49
CA TRP A 195 3.41 -15.63 -4.68
C TRP A 195 3.09 -15.91 -6.14
N CYS A 196 3.30 -14.95 -7.05
CA CYS A 196 3.23 -15.18 -8.49
C CYS A 196 4.30 -16.19 -8.94
N LEU A 197 5.53 -16.12 -8.43
CA LEU A 197 6.57 -17.11 -8.73
C LEU A 197 6.18 -18.51 -8.23
N VAL A 198 5.63 -18.61 -7.02
CA VAL A 198 5.08 -19.86 -6.49
C VAL A 198 3.93 -20.38 -7.37
N GLY A 199 3.03 -19.49 -7.79
CA GLY A 199 1.94 -19.83 -8.70
C GLY A 199 2.43 -20.36 -10.04
N VAL A 200 3.44 -19.72 -10.65
CA VAL A 200 4.09 -20.20 -11.88
C VAL A 200 4.71 -21.58 -11.68
N ALA A 201 5.41 -21.81 -10.56
CA ALA A 201 6.00 -23.10 -10.25
C ALA A 201 4.92 -24.20 -10.11
N LEU A 202 3.79 -23.91 -9.46
CA LEU A 202 2.66 -24.83 -9.35
C LEU A 202 2.01 -25.13 -10.71
N VAL A 203 1.81 -24.10 -11.55
CA VAL A 203 1.29 -24.28 -12.91
C VAL A 203 2.22 -25.15 -13.73
N ALA A 204 3.54 -24.91 -13.68
CA ALA A 204 4.52 -25.71 -14.39
C ALA A 204 4.53 -27.17 -13.90
N ALA A 205 4.52 -27.39 -12.58
CA ALA A 205 4.47 -28.73 -11.99
C ALA A 205 3.20 -29.48 -12.40
N GLY A 206 2.04 -28.82 -12.35
CA GLY A 206 0.77 -29.38 -12.80
C GLY A 206 0.76 -29.69 -14.31
N ALA A 207 1.27 -28.79 -15.15
CA ALA A 207 1.37 -29.03 -16.59
C ALA A 207 2.31 -30.20 -16.93
N VAL A 208 3.48 -30.27 -16.30
CA VAL A 208 4.42 -31.39 -16.47
C VAL A 208 3.81 -32.70 -15.99
N GLY A 209 3.16 -32.72 -14.82
CA GLY A 209 2.46 -33.89 -14.31
C GLY A 209 1.37 -34.38 -15.27
N PHE A 210 0.57 -33.44 -15.81
CA PHE A 210 -0.45 -33.75 -16.80
C PHE A 210 0.15 -34.36 -18.07
N LEU A 211 1.25 -33.80 -18.58
CA LEU A 211 1.93 -34.31 -19.78
C LEU A 211 2.55 -35.70 -19.57
N ILE A 212 3.14 -35.97 -18.40
CA ILE A 212 3.69 -37.29 -18.08
C ILE A 212 2.58 -38.35 -18.08
N ILE A 213 1.43 -38.03 -17.47
CA ILE A 213 0.30 -38.96 -17.36
C ILE A 213 -0.36 -39.20 -18.73
N THR A 214 -0.52 -38.16 -19.53
CA THR A 214 -1.17 -38.25 -20.85
C THR A 214 -0.22 -38.62 -21.99
N GLY A 215 1.10 -38.64 -21.75
CA GLY A 215 2.12 -38.99 -22.75
C GLY A 215 2.63 -40.44 -22.65
N ASN A 216 2.45 -41.09 -21.50
CA ASN A 216 2.87 -42.49 -21.28
C ASN A 216 1.74 -43.51 -21.54
N GLY A 217 0.57 -43.09 -22.02
CA GLY A 217 -0.62 -43.92 -22.26
C GLY A 217 -1.03 -44.02 -23.73
#